data_AF-A0A2B4R4J8-F1
#
_entry.id   AF-A0A2B4R4J8-F1
#
_cell.length_a   1.000
_cell.length_b   1.000
_cell.length_c   1.000
_cell.angle_alpha   90.00
_cell.angle_beta   90.00
_cell.angle_gamma   90.00
#
_symmetry.space_group_name_H-M   'P 1'
#
loop_
_entity.id
_entity.type
_entity.pdbx_description
1 polymer ?
#
loop_
_entity_poly.entity_id
_entity_poly.type
_entity_poly.pdbx_seq_one_letter_code
_entity_poly.pdbx_strand_id
1 'polypeptide(L)'
;HWNKFLAARKRVHRNLKSGREEYISNHLGEAIKENPKRFWSYVKRLNHDNPGVADFEVDGKVVSDSGLKSEILNSVFTKENLESIPEMRSDPTPGLGPLIISEQGVLKLVSSLNRNKAWGPDQVPPWFLKTFAADITPILTDIFQDSIDRGTVPRRWREANVCAVFKKGKKSDPANYRRISLTFVASKILEHIVHSYIMKHLNDHNILTDCQHGFRAKTFTEMQLILTLHDMAKAIQSSSIHAVVLELAKAFDKVPHRRLLWKLYYYGFQGPLLTWLDSFLTQLFQSVVCEGQTSSQSPVTSGVPQVAGFNPTQPLKLPKECKGNCIYIPRAVEAEIRECGLGSVFKERVSVPWKEFNVKQHGFVRRILLDMLVLLT
;
A
#
# COMPACT_ATOMS: atom_id res chain seq x y z
N HIS A 1 3.86 15.54 56.98
CA HIS A 1 3.89 14.79 55.70
C HIS A 1 3.70 15.70 54.46
N TRP A 2 2.67 16.56 54.42
CA TRP A 2 2.35 17.45 53.27
C TRP A 2 3.53 18.21 52.64
N ASN A 3 4.40 18.84 53.44
CA ASN A 3 5.55 19.59 52.92
C ASN A 3 6.55 18.73 52.13
N LYS A 4 6.72 17.44 52.49
CA LYS A 4 7.56 16.50 51.73
C LYS A 4 6.93 16.18 50.36
N PHE A 5 5.60 16.06 50.29
CA PHE A 5 4.86 15.88 49.03
C PHE A 5 4.98 17.12 48.13
N LEU A 6 4.81 18.34 48.67
CA LEU A 6 5.00 19.57 47.90
C LEU A 6 6.42 19.72 47.35
N ALA A 7 7.45 19.38 48.14
CA ALA A 7 8.84 19.37 47.69
C ALA A 7 9.07 18.33 46.57
N ALA A 8 8.54 17.12 46.70
CA ALA A 8 8.60 16.09 45.67
C ALA A 8 7.89 16.50 44.38
N ARG A 9 6.67 17.05 44.47
CA ARG A 9 5.92 17.60 43.32
C ARG A 9 6.70 18.71 42.61
N LYS A 10 7.27 19.68 43.36
CA LYS A 10 8.12 20.74 42.79
C LYS A 10 9.40 20.19 42.13
N ARG A 11 9.96 19.08 42.63
CA ARG A 11 11.11 18.40 42.02
C ARG A 11 10.72 17.70 40.72
N VAL A 12 9.64 16.93 40.70
CA VAL A 12 9.11 16.29 39.48
C VAL A 12 8.80 17.33 38.40
N HIS A 13 8.16 18.44 38.76
CA HIS A 13 7.83 19.50 37.79
C HIS A 13 9.08 20.19 37.22
N ARG A 14 10.13 20.41 38.03
CA ARG A 14 11.43 20.89 37.53
C ARG A 14 12.08 19.87 36.58
N ASN A 15 12.17 18.61 36.98
CA ASN A 15 12.80 17.57 36.16
C ASN A 15 12.07 17.38 34.82
N LEU A 16 10.73 17.43 34.81
CA LEU A 16 9.93 17.40 33.57
C LEU A 16 10.19 18.62 32.69
N LYS A 17 10.33 19.81 33.28
CA LYS A 17 10.65 21.04 32.53
C LYS A 17 12.06 20.96 31.93
N SER A 18 13.07 20.65 32.73
CA SER A 18 14.47 20.56 32.28
C SER A 18 14.67 19.46 31.24
N GLY A 19 14.11 18.26 31.43
CA GLY A 19 14.19 17.19 30.42
C GLY A 19 13.46 17.53 29.11
N ARG A 20 12.39 18.35 29.17
CA ARG A 20 11.74 18.89 27.97
C ARG A 20 12.60 19.93 27.27
N GLU A 21 13.21 20.85 28.02
CA GLU A 21 14.13 21.87 27.49
C GLU A 21 15.36 21.23 26.84
N GLU A 22 15.94 20.21 27.48
CA GLU A 22 17.06 19.44 26.95
C GLU A 22 16.70 18.67 25.67
N TYR A 23 15.53 18.03 25.62
CA TYR A 23 15.02 17.39 24.40
C TYR A 23 14.78 18.39 23.26
N ILE A 24 14.26 19.59 23.56
CA ILE A 24 14.06 20.66 22.57
C ILE A 24 15.41 21.18 22.04
N SER A 25 16.32 21.51 22.96
CA SER A 25 17.65 22.07 22.64
C SER A 25 18.49 21.08 21.85
N ASN A 26 18.73 19.90 22.43
CA ASN A 26 19.80 19.02 21.98
C ASN A 26 19.30 18.05 20.88
N HIS A 27 18.10 17.49 21.02
CA HIS A 27 17.59 16.49 20.06
C HIS A 27 16.74 17.09 18.93
N LEU A 28 16.08 18.22 19.16
CA LEU A 28 15.20 18.86 18.17
C LEU A 28 15.93 19.94 17.35
N GLY A 29 16.88 20.67 17.95
CA GLY A 29 17.73 21.63 17.26
C GLY A 29 18.54 20.99 16.12
N GLU A 30 19.24 19.89 16.40
CA GLU A 30 19.99 19.14 15.38
C GLU A 30 19.06 18.46 14.36
N ALA A 31 17.90 17.99 14.79
CA ALA A 31 16.91 17.37 13.90
C ALA A 31 16.36 18.33 12.83
N ILE A 32 16.46 19.65 12.98
CA ILE A 32 16.12 20.60 11.90
C ILE A 32 17.06 20.41 10.70
N LYS A 33 18.33 20.10 10.94
CA LYS A 33 19.35 19.89 9.89
C LYS A 33 19.29 18.48 9.32
N GLU A 34 19.21 17.46 10.19
CA GLU A 34 19.29 16.05 9.76
C GLU A 34 17.95 15.45 9.32
N ASN A 35 16.85 15.79 10.00
CA ASN A 35 15.55 15.16 9.77
C ASN A 35 14.39 16.14 10.07
N PRO A 36 14.13 17.13 9.19
CA PRO A 36 13.11 18.16 9.40
C PRO A 36 11.73 17.63 9.77
N LYS A 37 11.40 16.38 9.40
CA LYS A 37 10.13 15.73 9.75
C LYS A 37 9.96 15.57 11.26
N ARG A 38 11.01 15.29 12.03
CA ARG A 38 10.92 15.18 13.51
C ARG A 38 10.54 16.52 14.12
N PHE A 39 11.14 17.61 13.65
CA PHE A 39 10.77 18.97 14.05
C PHE A 39 9.32 19.30 13.74
N TRP A 40 8.88 19.12 12.48
CA TRP A 40 7.49 19.38 12.09
C TRP A 40 6.47 18.47 12.78
N SER A 41 6.82 17.22 13.12
CA SER A 41 6.00 16.34 13.95
C SER A 41 5.88 16.86 15.40
N TYR A 42 6.94 17.41 15.98
CA TYR A 42 6.89 18.03 17.30
C TYR A 42 6.03 19.29 17.30
N VAL A 43 6.22 20.21 16.34
CA VAL A 43 5.40 21.43 16.18
C VAL A 43 3.91 21.08 16.05
N LYS A 44 3.56 20.09 15.23
CA LYS A 44 2.16 19.63 15.11
C LYS A 44 1.56 19.09 16.40
N ARG A 45 2.37 18.47 17.28
CA ARG A 45 1.89 18.04 18.61
C ARG A 45 1.69 19.22 19.56
N LEU A 46 2.44 20.32 19.41
CA LEU A 46 2.25 21.54 20.20
C LEU A 46 0.97 22.28 19.81
N ASN A 47 0.64 22.33 18.52
CA ASN A 47 -0.56 23.01 18.03
C ASN A 47 -1.88 22.28 18.34
N HIS A 48 -1.85 21.08 18.93
CA HIS A 48 -3.00 20.15 18.99
C HIS A 48 -3.61 19.79 17.61
N ASP A 49 -2.89 20.06 16.50
CA ASP A 49 -3.27 19.87 15.09
C ASP A 49 -3.39 18.39 14.64
N ASN A 50 -3.60 17.46 15.57
CA ASN A 50 -3.80 16.04 15.30
C ASN A 50 -5.18 15.58 15.80
N PRO A 51 -6.28 15.98 15.13
CA PRO A 51 -7.66 15.70 15.56
C PRO A 51 -8.10 14.24 15.28
N GLY A 52 -7.15 13.29 15.36
CA GLY A 52 -7.39 11.86 15.23
C GLY A 52 -8.21 11.46 14.00
N VAL A 53 -9.16 10.56 14.22
CA VAL A 53 -10.22 10.22 13.27
C VAL A 53 -11.45 11.04 13.66
N ALA A 54 -11.88 11.93 12.76
CA ALA A 54 -13.02 12.79 12.97
C ALA A 54 -14.30 11.98 13.22
N ASP A 55 -15.26 12.61 13.90
CA ASP A 55 -16.56 12.01 14.19
C ASP A 55 -17.31 11.70 12.89
N PHE A 56 -17.83 10.47 12.81
CA PHE A 56 -18.51 9.99 11.62
C PHE A 56 -20.01 10.29 11.66
N GLU A 57 -20.61 10.45 10.50
CA GLU A 57 -22.05 10.59 10.31
C GLU A 57 -22.55 9.34 9.60
N VAL A 58 -23.27 8.49 10.32
CA VAL A 58 -23.83 7.22 9.83
C VAL A 58 -25.32 7.23 10.14
N ASP A 59 -26.15 7.06 9.11
CA ASP A 59 -27.62 7.07 9.20
C ASP A 59 -28.19 8.26 10.00
N GLY A 60 -27.61 9.45 9.79
CA GLY A 60 -27.99 10.70 10.45
C GLY A 60 -27.54 10.82 11.92
N LYS A 61 -26.76 9.87 12.44
CA LYS A 61 -26.20 9.89 13.80
C LYS A 61 -24.71 10.18 13.79
N VAL A 62 -24.27 11.01 14.74
CA VAL A 62 -22.85 11.31 14.95
C VAL A 62 -22.21 10.24 15.83
N VAL A 63 -21.11 9.65 15.37
CA VAL A 63 -20.33 8.62 16.06
C VAL A 63 -18.96 9.19 16.45
N SER A 64 -18.84 9.57 17.72
CA SER A 64 -17.60 10.12 18.30
C SER A 64 -16.73 9.05 18.98
N ASP A 65 -17.31 7.93 19.39
CA ASP A 65 -16.58 6.85 20.09
C ASP A 65 -15.54 6.17 19.19
N SER A 66 -14.30 6.08 19.68
CA SER A 66 -13.16 5.53 18.94
C SER A 66 -13.27 4.02 18.66
N GLY A 67 -13.99 3.27 19.50
CA GLY A 67 -14.31 1.86 19.28
C GLY A 67 -15.27 1.68 18.10
N LEU A 68 -16.42 2.34 18.15
CA LEU A 68 -17.41 2.32 17.06
C LEU A 68 -16.84 2.87 15.74
N LYS A 69 -16.03 3.95 15.77
CA LYS A 69 -15.28 4.43 14.60
C LYS A 69 -14.41 3.32 13.99
N SER A 70 -13.73 2.52 14.82
CA SER A 70 -12.87 1.44 14.33
C SER A 70 -13.66 0.32 13.65
N GLU A 71 -14.82 -0.08 14.19
CA GLU A 71 -15.70 -1.09 13.58
C GLU A 71 -16.29 -0.60 12.24
N ILE A 72 -16.75 0.65 12.18
CA ILE A 72 -17.28 1.28 10.96
C ILE A 72 -16.24 1.28 9.83
N LEU A 73 -14.97 1.50 10.15
CA LEU A 73 -13.86 1.43 9.19
C LEU A 73 -13.49 -0.01 8.80
N ASN A 74 -13.84 -1.00 9.62
CA ASN A 74 -13.49 -2.40 9.41
C ASN A 74 -14.44 -3.10 8.41
N SER A 75 -15.71 -2.69 8.37
CA SER A 75 -16.79 -3.33 7.58
C SER A 75 -16.79 -3.04 6.07
N VAL A 76 -15.90 -2.18 5.56
CA VAL A 76 -15.97 -1.64 4.18
C VAL A 76 -15.32 -2.57 3.13
N PHE A 77 -15.80 -3.80 3.02
CA PHE A 77 -15.40 -4.75 1.97
C PHE A 77 -16.52 -5.07 0.99
N THR A 78 -16.15 -5.50 -0.21
CA THR A 78 -17.09 -6.02 -1.22
C THR A 78 -17.12 -7.54 -1.17
N LYS A 79 -18.25 -8.14 -1.56
CA LYS A 79 -18.35 -9.58 -1.80
C LYS A 79 -18.20 -9.82 -3.30
N GLU A 80 -17.26 -10.66 -3.71
CA GLU A 80 -17.08 -11.07 -5.11
C GLU A 80 -18.28 -11.92 -5.58
N ASN A 81 -18.78 -11.69 -6.79
CA ASN A 81 -19.71 -12.63 -7.42
C ASN A 81 -18.90 -13.73 -8.16
N LEU A 82 -19.09 -14.97 -7.69
CA LEU A 82 -18.43 -16.18 -8.17
C LEU A 82 -19.22 -16.92 -9.28
N GLU A 83 -20.47 -16.53 -9.54
CA GLU A 83 -21.35 -17.18 -10.54
C GLU A 83 -20.90 -16.96 -11.99
N SER A 84 -20.05 -15.95 -12.24
CA SER A 84 -19.62 -15.52 -13.57
C SER A 84 -18.10 -15.47 -13.73
N ILE A 85 -17.38 -16.40 -13.11
CA ILE A 85 -15.93 -16.56 -13.32
C ILE A 85 -15.72 -17.12 -14.74
N PRO A 86 -14.86 -16.52 -15.57
CA PRO A 86 -14.59 -17.03 -16.92
C PRO A 86 -14.03 -18.45 -16.92
N GLU A 87 -14.39 -19.25 -17.93
CA GLU A 87 -13.76 -20.56 -18.14
C GLU A 87 -12.28 -20.40 -18.51
N MET A 88 -11.43 -21.24 -17.93
CA MET A 88 -9.99 -21.11 -18.06
C MET A 88 -9.52 -21.63 -19.42
N ARG A 89 -9.24 -20.69 -20.33
CA ARG A 89 -8.60 -20.97 -21.64
C ARG A 89 -7.08 -21.05 -21.44
N SER A 90 -6.44 -22.00 -22.10
CA SER A 90 -4.98 -22.18 -22.04
C SER A 90 -4.27 -21.22 -22.99
N ASP A 91 -3.51 -20.27 -22.44
CA ASP A 91 -2.53 -19.47 -23.19
C ASP A 91 -1.15 -20.13 -23.09
N PRO A 92 -0.25 -20.02 -24.10
CA PRO A 92 1.04 -20.71 -24.10
C PRO A 92 2.14 -19.92 -23.37
N THR A 93 1.79 -19.11 -22.37
CA THR A 93 2.80 -18.39 -21.58
C THR A 93 3.69 -19.38 -20.81
N PRO A 94 5.02 -19.27 -20.90
CA PRO A 94 5.93 -20.16 -20.18
C PRO A 94 5.66 -20.13 -18.66
N GLY A 95 5.69 -21.29 -18.01
CA GLY A 95 5.46 -21.36 -16.57
C GLY A 95 6.54 -20.61 -15.76
N LEU A 96 6.15 -20.02 -14.63
CA LEU A 96 7.13 -19.57 -13.63
C LEU A 96 7.87 -20.80 -13.07
N GLY A 97 9.20 -20.70 -12.98
CA GLY A 97 10.01 -21.68 -12.26
C GLY A 97 9.83 -21.61 -10.74
N PRO A 98 10.60 -22.41 -9.98
CA PRO A 98 10.65 -22.28 -8.52
C PRO A 98 11.30 -20.94 -8.12
N LEU A 99 10.78 -20.34 -7.05
CA LEU A 99 11.38 -19.19 -6.39
C LEU A 99 12.37 -19.68 -5.32
N ILE A 100 13.67 -19.49 -5.59
CA ILE A 100 14.75 -19.78 -4.64
C ILE A 100 15.19 -18.48 -3.96
N ILE A 101 15.24 -18.49 -2.63
CA ILE A 101 15.53 -17.32 -1.81
C ILE A 101 16.99 -17.35 -1.35
N SER A 102 17.78 -16.39 -1.83
CA SER A 102 19.18 -16.22 -1.43
C SER A 102 19.28 -15.44 -0.11
N GLU A 103 20.03 -15.99 0.84
CA GLU A 103 20.38 -15.34 2.11
C GLU A 103 21.03 -13.97 1.90
N GLN A 104 21.94 -13.83 0.93
CA GLN A 104 22.57 -12.54 0.60
C GLN A 104 21.56 -11.53 0.05
N GLY A 105 20.53 -12.00 -0.67
CA GLY A 105 19.38 -11.21 -1.08
C GLY A 105 18.58 -10.70 0.12
N VAL A 106 18.27 -11.58 1.07
CA VAL A 106 17.57 -11.24 2.33
C VAL A 106 18.40 -10.25 3.15
N LEU A 107 19.70 -10.50 3.34
CA LEU A 107 20.61 -9.63 4.09
C LEU A 107 20.62 -8.21 3.53
N LYS A 108 20.67 -8.08 2.20
CA LYS A 108 20.62 -6.80 1.50
C LYS A 108 19.31 -6.06 1.78
N LEU A 109 18.17 -6.75 1.80
CA LEU A 109 16.85 -6.16 2.09
C LEU A 109 16.73 -5.74 3.57
N VAL A 110 17.15 -6.59 4.51
CA VAL A 110 17.16 -6.31 5.95
C VAL A 110 18.09 -5.14 6.29
N SER A 111 19.32 -5.16 5.77
CA SER A 111 20.32 -4.12 5.97
C SER A 111 19.91 -2.77 5.39
N SER A 112 19.03 -2.74 4.39
CA SER A 112 18.58 -1.51 3.74
C SER A 112 17.23 -0.98 4.27
N LEU A 113 16.58 -1.68 5.21
CA LEU A 113 15.38 -1.20 5.91
C LEU A 113 15.49 0.25 6.42
N ASN A 114 14.37 0.97 6.32
CA ASN A 114 14.25 2.31 6.90
C ASN A 114 13.87 2.22 8.38
N ARG A 115 14.84 2.56 9.24
CA ARG A 115 14.76 2.49 10.72
C ARG A 115 13.53 3.17 11.34
N ASN A 116 12.96 4.19 10.68
CA ASN A 116 11.85 5.01 11.20
C ASN A 116 10.47 4.63 10.59
N LYS A 117 10.33 3.46 9.96
CA LYS A 117 9.04 2.97 9.44
C LYS A 117 8.20 2.32 10.55
N ALA A 118 6.88 2.34 10.37
CA ALA A 118 5.94 1.68 11.28
C ALA A 118 6.07 0.14 11.22
N TRP A 119 5.97 -0.48 12.39
CA TRP A 119 5.93 -1.92 12.63
C TRP A 119 4.52 -2.51 12.43
N GLY A 120 4.39 -3.84 12.52
CA GLY A 120 3.13 -4.56 12.41
C GLY A 120 2.52 -4.90 13.78
N PRO A 121 1.62 -5.90 13.85
CA PRO A 121 1.06 -6.40 15.11
C PRO A 121 2.11 -7.01 16.05
N ASP A 122 3.25 -7.46 15.50
CA ASP A 122 4.42 -7.97 16.23
C ASP A 122 5.10 -6.97 17.16
N GLN A 123 4.87 -5.67 16.97
CA GLN A 123 5.59 -4.59 17.66
C GLN A 123 7.11 -4.61 17.41
N VAL A 124 7.59 -5.32 16.39
CA VAL A 124 9.03 -5.40 16.05
C VAL A 124 9.41 -4.25 15.12
N PRO A 125 10.20 -3.26 15.58
CA PRO A 125 10.50 -2.09 14.78
C PRO A 125 11.55 -2.40 13.70
N PRO A 126 11.47 -1.79 12.49
CA PRO A 126 12.43 -2.02 11.42
C PRO A 126 13.91 -1.72 11.77
N TRP A 127 14.16 -0.88 12.79
CA TRP A 127 15.52 -0.65 13.27
C TRP A 127 16.12 -1.87 13.97
N PHE A 128 15.30 -2.69 14.65
CA PHE A 128 15.76 -3.87 15.38
C PHE A 128 16.28 -4.92 14.39
N LEU A 129 15.46 -5.29 13.40
CA LEU A 129 15.83 -6.22 12.33
C LEU A 129 17.10 -5.76 11.59
N LYS A 130 17.24 -4.45 11.37
CA LYS A 130 18.41 -3.87 10.71
C LYS A 130 19.67 -3.84 11.59
N THR A 131 19.52 -3.74 12.91
CA THR A 131 20.66 -3.81 13.84
C THR A 131 21.21 -5.23 13.94
N PHE A 132 20.33 -6.24 14.01
CA PHE A 132 20.70 -7.67 14.09
C PHE A 132 20.58 -8.36 12.72
N ALA A 133 20.95 -7.65 11.66
CA ALA A 133 20.71 -8.10 10.29
C ALA A 133 21.47 -9.40 9.97
N ALA A 134 22.72 -9.53 10.42
CA ALA A 134 23.51 -10.73 10.21
C ALA A 134 22.91 -11.96 10.91
N ASP A 135 22.48 -11.81 12.17
CA ASP A 135 21.99 -12.91 13.01
C ASP A 135 20.58 -13.38 12.60
N ILE A 136 19.73 -12.44 12.15
CA ILE A 136 18.32 -12.71 11.81
C ILE A 136 18.15 -13.19 10.36
N THR A 137 19.08 -12.87 9.45
CA THR A 137 18.94 -13.18 8.02
C THR A 137 18.83 -14.69 7.73
N PRO A 138 19.67 -15.58 8.28
CA PRO A 138 19.55 -17.02 8.01
C PRO A 138 18.17 -17.56 8.42
N ILE A 139 17.73 -17.21 9.64
CA ILE A 139 16.41 -17.59 10.19
C ILE A 139 15.27 -17.09 9.30
N LEU A 140 15.34 -15.84 8.82
CA LEU A 140 14.33 -15.32 7.88
C LEU A 140 14.37 -16.03 6.53
N THR A 141 15.54 -16.39 6.04
CA THR A 141 15.71 -17.10 4.76
C THR A 141 15.03 -18.46 4.80
N ASP A 142 15.25 -19.23 5.87
CA ASP A 142 14.62 -20.54 6.08
C ASP A 142 13.09 -20.43 6.17
N ILE A 143 12.58 -19.48 6.97
CA ILE A 143 11.12 -19.25 7.12
C ILE A 143 10.50 -18.79 5.79
N PHE A 144 11.21 -17.96 5.02
CA PHE A 144 10.73 -17.50 3.73
C PHE A 144 10.69 -18.64 2.69
N GLN A 145 11.71 -19.50 2.64
CA GLN A 145 11.74 -20.62 1.71
C GLN A 145 10.67 -21.66 2.07
N ASP A 146 10.58 -22.08 3.34
CA ASP A 146 9.53 -23.00 3.81
C ASP A 146 8.10 -22.46 3.56
N SER A 147 7.90 -21.15 3.71
CA SER A 147 6.62 -20.49 3.37
C SER A 147 6.28 -20.62 1.88
N ILE A 148 7.25 -20.40 0.99
CA ILE A 148 7.06 -20.51 -0.46
C ILE A 148 6.87 -21.97 -0.87
N ASP A 149 7.69 -22.89 -0.38
CA ASP A 149 7.67 -24.31 -0.75
C ASP A 149 6.36 -24.99 -0.30
N ARG A 150 5.84 -24.62 0.88
CA ARG A 150 4.50 -25.06 1.34
C ARG A 150 3.34 -24.34 0.64
N GLY A 151 3.62 -23.26 -0.09
CA GLY A 151 2.59 -22.42 -0.69
C GLY A 151 1.67 -21.74 0.34
N THR A 152 2.16 -21.38 1.53
CA THR A 152 1.33 -20.74 2.56
C THR A 152 2.02 -19.61 3.31
N VAL A 153 1.28 -18.55 3.63
CA VAL A 153 1.77 -17.45 4.49
C VAL A 153 1.79 -17.92 5.95
N PRO A 154 2.86 -17.68 6.73
CA PRO A 154 2.91 -18.03 8.15
C PRO A 154 1.74 -17.42 8.92
N ARG A 155 1.08 -18.21 9.80
CA ARG A 155 -0.18 -17.83 10.47
C ARG A 155 -0.15 -16.43 11.09
N ARG A 156 0.94 -16.06 11.77
CA ARG A 156 1.11 -14.73 12.37
C ARG A 156 1.09 -13.59 11.34
N TRP A 157 1.77 -13.76 10.20
CA TRP A 157 1.87 -12.72 9.17
C TRP A 157 0.56 -12.43 8.45
N ARG A 158 -0.47 -13.26 8.68
CA ARG A 158 -1.83 -13.04 8.18
C ARG A 158 -2.58 -11.94 8.92
N GLU A 159 -2.04 -11.42 10.02
CA GLU A 159 -2.66 -10.36 10.84
C GLU A 159 -2.15 -8.96 10.42
N ALA A 160 -3.05 -7.97 10.34
CA ALA A 160 -2.71 -6.58 10.02
C ALA A 160 -3.45 -5.55 10.88
N ASN A 161 -2.72 -4.57 11.40
CA ASN A 161 -3.34 -3.41 12.07
C ASN A 161 -3.63 -2.31 11.05
N VAL A 162 -4.87 -1.85 10.94
CA VAL A 162 -5.28 -0.85 9.95
C VAL A 162 -5.38 0.53 10.59
N CYS A 163 -4.63 1.49 10.05
CA CYS A 163 -4.76 2.90 10.42
C CYS A 163 -5.54 3.67 9.33
N ALA A 164 -6.55 4.43 9.74
CA ALA A 164 -7.32 5.27 8.82
C ALA A 164 -6.64 6.64 8.61
N VAL A 165 -6.48 7.05 7.35
CA VAL A 165 -5.88 8.34 6.95
C VAL A 165 -6.82 9.06 5.99
N PHE A 166 -7.30 10.23 6.39
CA PHE A 166 -8.19 11.06 5.59
C PHE A 166 -7.60 11.40 4.21
N LYS A 167 -8.40 11.25 3.13
CA LYS A 167 -7.97 11.42 1.73
C LYS A 167 -8.38 12.76 1.13
N LYS A 168 -9.68 13.04 1.09
CA LYS A 168 -10.37 14.23 0.52
C LYS A 168 -11.87 14.13 0.82
N GLY A 169 -12.64 15.22 0.71
CA GLY A 169 -14.12 15.18 0.87
C GLY A 169 -14.59 15.57 2.27
N LYS A 170 -15.76 15.06 2.70
CA LYS A 170 -16.25 15.27 4.07
C LYS A 170 -15.47 14.39 5.05
N LYS A 171 -15.02 14.95 6.17
CA LYS A 171 -14.35 14.19 7.25
C LYS A 171 -15.31 13.28 8.04
N SER A 172 -16.61 13.57 8.03
CA SER A 172 -17.62 12.73 8.69
C SER A 172 -17.99 11.47 7.90
N ASP A 173 -17.54 11.32 6.66
CA ASP A 173 -17.82 10.16 5.82
C ASP A 173 -16.64 9.16 5.87
N PRO A 174 -16.83 7.94 6.42
CA PRO A 174 -15.79 6.92 6.48
C PRO A 174 -15.21 6.54 5.11
N ALA A 175 -15.98 6.64 4.02
CA ALA A 175 -15.52 6.32 2.67
C ALA A 175 -14.44 7.28 2.14
N ASN A 176 -14.27 8.44 2.79
CA ASN A 176 -13.22 9.42 2.50
C ASN A 176 -11.88 9.13 3.21
N TYR A 177 -11.81 8.06 4.01
CA TYR A 177 -10.57 7.59 4.63
C TYR A 177 -9.91 6.50 3.79
N ARG A 178 -8.58 6.54 3.69
CA ARG A 178 -7.76 5.43 3.24
C ARG A 178 -7.39 4.58 4.44
N ARG A 179 -7.72 3.31 4.38
CA ARG A 179 -7.17 2.27 5.27
C ARG A 179 -5.71 2.03 4.87
N ILE A 180 -4.80 2.04 5.82
CA ILE A 180 -3.38 1.69 5.61
C ILE A 180 -3.07 0.50 6.51
N SER A 181 -2.74 -0.63 5.89
CA SER A 181 -2.41 -1.86 6.61
C SER A 181 -0.97 -1.82 7.12
N LEU A 182 -0.80 -2.07 8.41
CA LEU A 182 0.48 -2.29 9.07
C LEU A 182 0.63 -3.80 9.25
N THR A 183 1.24 -4.45 8.25
CA THR A 183 1.66 -5.86 8.32
C THR A 183 3.05 -5.98 8.98
N PHE A 184 3.44 -7.22 9.29
CA PHE A 184 4.74 -7.60 9.85
C PHE A 184 5.89 -7.12 8.96
N VAL A 185 7.01 -6.70 9.56
CA VAL A 185 8.16 -6.21 8.77
C VAL A 185 8.81 -7.35 7.97
N ALA A 186 8.84 -8.57 8.54
CA ALA A 186 9.28 -9.79 7.87
C ALA A 186 8.40 -10.14 6.66
N SER A 187 7.08 -10.11 6.79
CA SER A 187 6.13 -10.31 5.67
C SER A 187 6.45 -9.39 4.49
N LYS A 188 6.68 -8.09 4.75
CA LYS A 188 7.00 -7.11 3.70
C LYS A 188 8.31 -7.40 2.96
N ILE A 189 9.26 -8.10 3.59
CA ILE A 189 10.49 -8.56 2.92
C ILE A 189 10.15 -9.71 1.97
N LEU A 190 9.36 -10.70 2.39
CA LEU A 190 8.92 -11.80 1.52
C LEU A 190 8.04 -11.29 0.36
N GLU A 191 7.08 -10.42 0.65
CA GLU A 191 6.26 -9.72 -0.36
C GLU A 191 7.15 -9.01 -1.40
N HIS A 192 8.26 -8.41 -0.99
CA HIS A 192 9.22 -7.75 -1.89
C HIS A 192 10.02 -8.74 -2.75
N ILE A 193 10.39 -9.90 -2.21
CA ILE A 193 11.09 -10.97 -2.93
C ILE A 193 10.15 -11.56 -3.99
N VAL A 194 8.94 -11.97 -3.58
CA VAL A 194 7.88 -12.46 -4.46
C VAL A 194 7.55 -11.45 -5.56
N HIS A 195 7.36 -10.17 -5.20
CA HIS A 195 7.15 -9.09 -6.17
C HIS A 195 8.26 -9.02 -7.23
N SER A 196 9.51 -9.04 -6.78
CA SER A 196 10.66 -8.85 -7.68
C SER A 196 10.83 -10.03 -8.63
N TYR A 197 10.54 -11.25 -8.16
CA TYR A 197 10.51 -12.47 -8.97
C TYR A 197 9.42 -12.42 -10.04
N ILE A 198 8.18 -12.10 -9.62
CA ILE A 198 7.02 -11.99 -10.50
C ILE A 198 7.22 -10.91 -11.57
N MET A 199 7.65 -9.70 -11.17
CA MET A 199 7.89 -8.62 -12.13
C MET A 199 9.02 -8.94 -13.09
N LYS A 200 10.03 -9.71 -12.69
CA LYS A 200 11.05 -10.19 -13.62
C LYS A 200 10.38 -11.06 -14.69
N HIS A 201 9.64 -12.10 -14.30
CA HIS A 201 8.94 -12.97 -15.25
C HIS A 201 8.03 -12.19 -16.22
N LEU A 202 7.20 -11.28 -15.70
CA LEU A 202 6.27 -10.48 -16.50
C LEU A 202 6.96 -9.56 -17.52
N ASN A 203 8.16 -9.04 -17.20
CA ASN A 203 8.95 -8.26 -18.16
C ASN A 203 9.72 -9.15 -19.14
N ASP A 204 10.32 -10.25 -18.67
CA ASP A 204 11.11 -11.17 -19.51
C ASP A 204 10.27 -11.81 -20.63
N HIS A 205 8.95 -11.96 -20.42
CA HIS A 205 8.00 -12.50 -21.40
C HIS A 205 7.12 -11.42 -22.08
N ASN A 206 7.39 -10.14 -21.88
CA ASN A 206 6.61 -9.01 -22.43
C ASN A 206 5.09 -9.08 -22.18
N ILE A 207 4.69 -9.61 -21.02
CA ILE A 207 3.28 -9.79 -20.65
C ILE A 207 2.62 -8.44 -20.30
N LEU A 208 3.40 -7.47 -19.82
CA LEU A 208 2.93 -6.11 -19.55
C LEU A 208 3.02 -5.22 -20.79
N THR A 209 1.93 -4.52 -21.11
CA THR A 209 1.88 -3.57 -22.23
C THR A 209 2.87 -2.41 -22.08
N ASP A 210 3.46 -1.97 -23.19
CA ASP A 210 4.35 -0.79 -23.20
C ASP A 210 3.63 0.53 -22.93
N CYS A 211 2.30 0.55 -23.00
CA CYS A 211 1.49 1.67 -22.51
C CYS A 211 1.44 1.76 -20.97
N GLN A 212 1.86 0.73 -20.23
CA GLN A 212 1.85 0.69 -18.76
C GLN A 212 3.06 1.41 -18.15
N HIS A 213 2.85 2.67 -17.81
CA HIS A 213 3.89 3.55 -17.24
C HIS A 213 3.93 3.54 -15.71
N GLY A 214 2.83 3.18 -15.06
CA GLY A 214 2.76 3.05 -13.60
C GLY A 214 3.49 1.80 -13.12
N PHE A 215 4.25 1.94 -12.03
CA PHE A 215 4.85 0.86 -11.20
C PHE A 215 5.89 -0.06 -11.85
N ARG A 216 5.92 -0.19 -13.18
CA ARG A 216 6.98 -0.83 -13.96
C ARG A 216 8.35 -0.17 -13.71
N ALA A 217 9.42 -0.96 -13.83
CA ALA A 217 10.78 -0.45 -13.68
C ALA A 217 11.19 0.35 -14.92
N LYS A 218 12.00 1.40 -14.74
CA LYS A 218 12.49 2.30 -15.80
C LYS A 218 11.39 3.14 -16.51
N THR A 219 10.12 3.02 -16.13
CA THR A 219 9.04 3.91 -16.57
C THR A 219 8.78 5.05 -15.58
N PHE A 220 8.18 6.13 -16.06
CA PHE A 220 7.81 7.28 -15.25
C PHE A 220 6.61 8.02 -15.87
N THR A 221 5.88 8.77 -15.03
CA THR A 221 4.62 9.46 -15.37
C THR A 221 4.77 10.49 -16.50
N GLU A 222 5.95 11.09 -16.60
CA GLU A 222 6.28 12.13 -17.55
C GLU A 222 6.45 11.54 -18.97
N MET A 223 6.95 10.29 -19.10
CA MET A 223 6.93 9.58 -20.40
C MET A 223 5.50 9.33 -20.88
N GLN A 224 4.60 8.93 -19.99
CA GLN A 224 3.19 8.73 -20.35
C GLN A 224 2.55 10.03 -20.87
N LEU A 225 2.82 11.14 -20.18
CA LEU A 225 2.35 12.46 -20.59
C LEU A 225 2.92 12.85 -21.96
N ILE A 226 4.22 12.67 -22.18
CA ILE A 226 4.88 12.96 -23.46
C ILE A 226 4.27 12.14 -24.61
N LEU A 227 4.08 10.84 -24.44
CA LEU A 227 3.46 9.98 -25.46
C LEU A 227 2.02 10.40 -25.73
N THR A 228 1.23 10.64 -24.69
CA THR A 228 -0.17 11.10 -24.82
C THR A 228 -0.25 12.43 -25.59
N LEU A 229 0.64 13.39 -25.29
CA LEU A 229 0.71 14.67 -26.00
C LEU A 229 1.15 14.51 -27.45
N HIS A 230 2.08 13.60 -27.73
CA HIS A 230 2.56 13.29 -29.08
C HIS A 230 1.45 12.69 -29.96
N ASP A 231 0.69 11.74 -29.43
CA ASP A 231 -0.43 11.11 -30.14
C ASP A 231 -1.56 12.12 -30.40
N MET A 232 -1.86 13.00 -29.42
CA MET A 232 -2.79 14.12 -29.62
C MET A 232 -2.28 15.09 -30.69
N ALA A 233 -0.99 15.47 -30.66
CA ALA A 233 -0.41 16.40 -31.64
C ALA A 233 -0.41 15.85 -33.08
N LYS A 234 -0.32 14.52 -33.25
CA LYS A 234 -0.52 13.87 -34.55
C LYS A 234 -1.98 13.89 -34.98
N ALA A 235 -2.90 13.48 -34.09
CA ALA A 235 -4.31 13.33 -34.43
C ALA A 235 -4.99 14.67 -34.79
N ILE A 236 -4.52 15.79 -34.24
CA ILE A 236 -5.11 17.12 -34.49
C ILE A 236 -4.93 17.60 -35.94
N GLN A 237 -3.97 17.01 -36.68
CA GLN A 237 -3.72 17.33 -38.09
C GLN A 237 -4.70 16.63 -39.03
N SER A 238 -5.41 15.59 -38.57
CA SER A 238 -6.26 14.74 -39.41
C SER A 238 -7.73 14.66 -38.97
N SER A 239 -8.04 14.91 -37.69
CA SER A 239 -9.40 14.71 -37.15
C SER A 239 -9.66 15.45 -35.83
N SER A 240 -10.92 15.53 -35.42
CA SER A 240 -11.30 15.96 -34.07
C SER A 240 -10.89 14.93 -33.02
N ILE A 241 -10.23 15.37 -31.95
CA ILE A 241 -9.74 14.50 -30.88
C ILE A 241 -10.78 14.40 -29.77
N HIS A 242 -11.08 13.18 -29.36
CA HIS A 242 -11.82 12.88 -28.13
C HIS A 242 -10.93 12.04 -27.20
N ALA A 243 -10.88 12.41 -25.93
CA ALA A 243 -10.11 11.72 -24.91
C ALA A 243 -11.03 11.23 -23.79
N VAL A 244 -10.95 9.94 -23.47
CA VAL A 244 -11.67 9.32 -22.36
C VAL A 244 -10.70 9.10 -21.21
N VAL A 245 -11.04 9.58 -20.01
CA VAL A 245 -10.22 9.43 -18.81
C VAL A 245 -11.01 8.63 -17.76
N LEU A 246 -10.50 7.45 -17.43
CA LEU A 246 -11.14 6.50 -16.52
C LEU A 246 -10.42 6.48 -15.16
N GLU A 247 -11.18 6.57 -14.05
CA GLU A 247 -10.66 6.37 -12.68
C GLU A 247 -11.39 5.18 -12.03
N LEU A 248 -10.64 4.14 -11.64
CA LEU A 248 -11.18 2.98 -10.92
C LEU A 248 -11.56 3.35 -9.49
N ALA A 249 -12.85 3.28 -9.16
CA ALA A 249 -13.37 3.74 -7.88
C ALA A 249 -13.03 2.75 -6.74
N LYS A 250 -12.11 3.17 -5.84
CA LYS A 250 -11.58 2.34 -4.74
C LYS A 250 -10.92 1.03 -5.23
N ALA A 251 -10.16 1.08 -6.33
CA ALA A 251 -9.55 -0.10 -6.97
C ALA A 251 -8.93 -1.12 -5.98
N PHE A 252 -8.10 -0.65 -5.04
CA PHE A 252 -7.46 -1.52 -4.05
C PHE A 252 -8.43 -2.18 -3.05
N ASP A 253 -9.57 -1.58 -2.74
CA ASP A 253 -10.53 -2.14 -1.78
C ASP A 253 -11.45 -3.18 -2.44
N LYS A 254 -11.52 -3.18 -3.78
CA LYS A 254 -12.50 -3.93 -4.60
C LYS A 254 -11.93 -5.08 -5.44
N VAL A 255 -10.64 -5.37 -5.34
CA VAL A 255 -10.00 -6.42 -6.17
C VAL A 255 -10.69 -7.78 -5.93
N PRO A 256 -11.25 -8.42 -6.97
CA PRO A 256 -11.80 -9.78 -6.87
C PRO A 256 -10.65 -10.79 -6.75
N HIS A 257 -10.60 -11.55 -5.66
CA HIS A 257 -9.50 -12.49 -5.40
C HIS A 257 -9.51 -13.68 -6.36
N ARG A 258 -10.68 -14.23 -6.66
CA ARG A 258 -10.77 -15.46 -7.48
C ARG A 258 -10.49 -15.16 -8.95
N ARG A 259 -11.01 -14.06 -9.50
CA ARG A 259 -10.62 -13.58 -10.86
C ARG A 259 -9.15 -13.22 -10.98
N LEU A 260 -8.55 -12.62 -9.94
CA LEU A 260 -7.12 -12.33 -9.91
C LEU A 260 -6.27 -13.62 -9.94
N LEU A 261 -6.60 -14.61 -9.12
CA LEU A 261 -5.91 -15.91 -9.10
C LEU A 261 -6.07 -16.67 -10.42
N TRP A 262 -7.26 -16.62 -11.02
CA TRP A 262 -7.52 -17.16 -12.36
C TRP A 262 -6.61 -16.48 -13.41
N LYS A 263 -6.51 -15.15 -13.39
CA LYS A 263 -5.68 -14.42 -14.37
C LYS A 263 -4.18 -14.63 -14.12
N LEU A 264 -3.76 -14.87 -12.88
CA LEU A 264 -2.39 -15.32 -12.58
C LEU A 264 -2.10 -16.70 -13.18
N TYR A 265 -3.00 -17.67 -13.00
CA TYR A 265 -2.84 -18.99 -13.62
C TYR A 265 -2.77 -18.90 -15.15
N TYR A 266 -3.60 -18.05 -15.76
CA TYR A 266 -3.61 -17.79 -17.20
C TYR A 266 -2.23 -17.33 -17.73
N TYR A 267 -1.50 -16.49 -16.98
CA TYR A 267 -0.13 -16.05 -17.33
C TYR A 267 0.98 -16.98 -16.80
N GLY A 268 0.72 -18.28 -16.64
CA GLY A 268 1.75 -19.28 -16.32
C GLY A 268 2.17 -19.36 -14.85
N PHE A 269 1.45 -18.71 -13.92
CA PHE A 269 1.73 -18.83 -12.49
C PHE A 269 1.13 -20.12 -11.96
N GLN A 270 1.96 -21.05 -11.48
CA GLN A 270 1.52 -22.38 -11.05
C GLN A 270 2.24 -22.83 -9.77
N GLY A 271 1.87 -24.00 -9.25
CA GLY A 271 2.55 -24.64 -8.14
C GLY A 271 2.52 -23.83 -6.83
N PRO A 272 3.52 -24.02 -5.94
CA PRO A 272 3.51 -23.44 -4.60
C PRO A 272 3.40 -21.91 -4.58
N LEU A 273 3.95 -21.20 -5.57
CA LEU A 273 3.85 -19.74 -5.64
C LEU A 273 2.40 -19.26 -5.87
N LEU A 274 1.62 -19.94 -6.70
CA LEU A 274 0.20 -19.61 -6.88
C LEU A 274 -0.61 -19.90 -5.61
N THR A 275 -0.33 -21.04 -4.95
CA THR A 275 -0.96 -21.39 -3.67
C THR A 275 -0.61 -20.36 -2.57
N TRP A 276 0.64 -19.88 -2.56
CA TRP A 276 1.08 -18.82 -1.65
C TRP A 276 0.34 -17.51 -1.90
N LEU A 277 0.12 -17.13 -3.17
CA LEU A 277 -0.66 -15.95 -3.53
C LEU A 277 -2.14 -16.09 -3.13
N ASP A 278 -2.76 -17.28 -3.24
CA ASP A 278 -4.10 -17.51 -2.70
C ASP A 278 -4.11 -17.35 -1.17
N SER A 279 -3.19 -18.02 -0.46
CA SER A 279 -3.03 -17.87 1.00
C SER A 279 -2.82 -16.41 1.42
N PHE A 280 -2.04 -15.64 0.67
CA PHE A 280 -1.77 -14.23 0.92
C PHE A 280 -2.97 -13.31 0.62
N LEU A 281 -3.86 -13.66 -0.32
CA LEU A 281 -5.04 -12.86 -0.61
C LEU A 281 -6.20 -13.20 0.33
N THR A 282 -6.48 -14.48 0.54
CA THR A 282 -7.76 -14.95 1.08
C THR A 282 -7.75 -15.31 2.56
N GLN A 283 -6.56 -15.42 3.18
CA GLN A 283 -6.42 -15.84 4.58
C GLN A 283 -5.98 -14.69 5.51
N LEU A 284 -6.06 -13.43 5.05
CA LEU A 284 -5.70 -12.26 5.83
C LEU A 284 -6.83 -11.80 6.75
N PHE A 285 -6.43 -11.36 7.94
CA PHE A 285 -7.29 -10.79 8.97
C PHE A 285 -6.78 -9.39 9.35
N GLN A 286 -7.71 -8.48 9.63
CA GLN A 286 -7.37 -7.14 10.05
C GLN A 286 -8.18 -6.67 11.27
N SER A 287 -7.59 -5.76 12.02
CA SER A 287 -8.26 -4.94 13.03
C SER A 287 -7.91 -3.48 12.80
N VAL A 288 -8.91 -2.59 12.83
CA VAL A 288 -8.70 -1.14 12.71
C VAL A 288 -8.29 -0.59 14.08
N VAL A 289 -7.26 0.25 14.10
CA VAL A 289 -6.80 0.97 15.30
C VAL A 289 -7.15 2.44 15.17
N CYS A 290 -8.04 2.91 16.04
CA CYS A 290 -8.48 4.31 16.15
C CYS A 290 -8.18 4.82 17.56
N GLU A 291 -7.27 5.79 17.68
CA GLU A 291 -7.02 6.52 18.94
C GLU A 291 -6.65 5.66 20.16
N GLY A 292 -6.11 4.45 19.90
CA GLY A 292 -5.74 3.48 20.93
C GLY A 292 -6.79 2.39 21.17
N GLN A 293 -8.02 2.58 20.68
CA GLN A 293 -9.01 1.50 20.59
C GLN A 293 -8.75 0.65 19.33
N THR A 294 -9.08 -0.63 19.42
CA THR A 294 -8.87 -1.62 18.36
C THR A 294 -10.18 -2.35 18.11
N SER A 295 -10.58 -2.47 16.84
CA SER A 295 -11.79 -3.19 16.44
C SER A 295 -11.67 -4.70 16.67
N SER A 296 -12.80 -5.38 16.64
CA SER A 296 -12.91 -6.80 16.32
C SER A 296 -12.01 -7.18 15.12
N GLN A 297 -11.55 -8.42 15.11
CA GLN A 297 -10.78 -8.96 13.98
C GLN A 297 -11.75 -9.41 12.88
N SER A 298 -11.53 -8.92 11.66
CA SER A 298 -12.36 -9.23 10.49
C SER A 298 -11.50 -9.83 9.35
N PRO A 299 -11.98 -10.85 8.61
CA PRO A 299 -11.31 -11.32 7.41
C PRO A 299 -11.35 -10.27 6.28
N VAL A 300 -10.30 -10.25 5.46
CA VAL A 300 -10.21 -9.39 4.26
C VAL A 300 -10.88 -10.12 3.08
N THR A 301 -12.16 -9.86 2.84
CA THR A 301 -12.95 -10.60 1.82
C THR A 301 -12.81 -10.09 0.39
N SER A 302 -12.19 -8.92 0.20
CA SER A 302 -11.88 -8.36 -1.12
C SER A 302 -10.75 -7.36 -1.05
N GLY A 303 -10.17 -7.04 -2.20
CA GLY A 303 -9.15 -6.02 -2.29
C GLY A 303 -7.78 -6.51 -1.82
N VAL A 304 -6.87 -5.56 -1.69
CA VAL A 304 -5.47 -5.79 -1.38
C VAL A 304 -5.09 -4.88 -0.21
N PRO A 305 -4.40 -5.40 0.83
CA PRO A 305 -3.91 -4.58 1.92
C PRO A 305 -3.13 -3.37 1.39
N GLN A 306 -3.59 -2.17 1.74
CA GLN A 306 -2.89 -0.92 1.37
C GLN A 306 -1.70 -0.73 2.32
N VAL A 307 -0.67 -1.56 2.17
CA VAL A 307 0.42 -1.65 3.15
C VAL A 307 1.24 -0.36 3.19
N ALA A 308 1.58 0.10 4.41
CA ALA A 308 2.47 1.23 4.63
C ALA A 308 3.82 1.01 3.89
N GLY A 309 4.09 1.86 2.88
CA GLY A 309 5.07 1.56 1.83
C GLY A 309 6.45 1.13 2.33
N PHE A 310 6.81 -0.11 2.02
CA PHE A 310 8.14 -0.69 2.19
C PHE A 310 9.08 -0.15 1.10
N ASN A 311 10.25 0.38 1.46
CA ASN A 311 11.25 0.76 0.46
C ASN A 311 12.65 0.56 1.05
N PRO A 312 13.28 -0.61 0.79
CA PRO A 312 14.63 -0.89 1.25
C PRO A 312 15.68 -0.06 0.48
N THR A 313 15.59 0.07 -0.85
CA THR A 313 16.75 0.47 -1.69
C THR A 313 16.54 1.73 -2.54
N GLN A 314 16.23 2.90 -1.96
CA GLN A 314 16.31 4.17 -2.69
C GLN A 314 16.88 5.35 -1.87
N PRO A 315 18.09 5.83 -2.25
CA PRO A 315 18.48 7.22 -2.13
C PRO A 315 18.13 7.98 -3.42
N LEU A 316 16.87 7.93 -3.87
CA LEU A 316 16.43 8.78 -4.99
C LEU A 316 16.08 10.17 -4.47
N LYS A 317 17.01 11.13 -4.61
CA LYS A 317 16.68 12.55 -4.60
C LYS A 317 15.89 12.85 -5.89
N LEU A 318 14.57 12.79 -5.82
CA LEU A 318 13.69 13.37 -6.84
C LEU A 318 13.07 14.68 -6.33
N PRO A 319 12.74 15.63 -7.23
CA PRO A 319 12.00 16.84 -6.91
C PRO A 319 10.65 16.53 -6.23
N LYS A 320 10.14 17.51 -5.49
CA LYS A 320 8.86 17.38 -4.76
C LYS A 320 7.68 17.66 -5.71
N GLU A 321 7.15 16.70 -6.48
CA GLU A 321 5.78 16.71 -7.04
C GLU A 321 5.38 15.33 -7.67
N CYS A 322 4.16 15.20 -8.25
CA CYS A 322 3.49 14.03 -8.92
C CYS A 322 2.59 13.01 -8.11
N LYS A 323 1.24 13.02 -8.32
CA LYS A 323 0.32 11.83 -8.34
C LYS A 323 -0.37 11.83 -9.69
N GLY A 324 -0.60 10.64 -10.20
CA GLY A 324 -1.61 10.36 -11.21
C GLY A 324 -1.32 8.99 -11.77
N ASN A 325 -2.25 8.04 -11.58
CA ASN A 325 -2.29 6.87 -12.45
C ASN A 325 -3.41 7.18 -13.45
N CYS A 326 -3.09 7.93 -14.50
CA CYS A 326 -3.92 7.89 -15.69
C CYS A 326 -3.59 6.57 -16.41
N ILE A 327 -4.56 5.91 -16.99
CA ILE A 327 -4.31 4.86 -17.98
C ILE A 327 -4.99 5.35 -19.26
N TYR A 328 -4.20 5.52 -20.31
CA TYR A 328 -4.74 5.71 -21.65
C TYR A 328 -5.13 4.34 -22.17
N ILE A 329 -6.39 4.17 -22.54
CA ILE A 329 -6.95 2.86 -22.92
C ILE A 329 -7.24 2.89 -24.43
N PRO A 330 -6.42 2.21 -25.26
CA PRO A 330 -6.74 1.99 -26.67
C PRO A 330 -7.99 1.11 -26.82
N ARG A 331 -8.72 1.26 -27.94
CA ARG A 331 -9.99 0.54 -28.23
C ARG A 331 -9.97 -0.99 -28.04
N ALA A 332 -8.81 -1.64 -28.09
CA ALA A 332 -8.69 -3.09 -27.88
C ALA A 332 -9.11 -3.53 -26.47
N VAL A 333 -8.72 -2.76 -25.45
CA VAL A 333 -8.95 -3.07 -24.01
C VAL A 333 -10.42 -2.87 -23.60
N GLU A 334 -11.20 -2.12 -24.39
CA GLU A 334 -12.65 -1.97 -24.18
C GLU A 334 -13.40 -3.31 -24.36
N ALA A 335 -12.84 -4.25 -25.14
CA ALA A 335 -13.36 -5.61 -25.27
C ALA A 335 -13.06 -6.46 -24.02
N GLU A 336 -11.81 -6.48 -23.55
CA GLU A 336 -11.40 -7.24 -22.35
C GLU A 336 -12.13 -6.77 -21.08
N ILE A 337 -12.39 -5.47 -20.93
CA ILE A 337 -13.18 -4.91 -19.83
C ILE A 337 -14.63 -5.44 -19.83
N ARG A 338 -15.22 -5.68 -21.02
CA ARG A 338 -16.55 -6.29 -21.15
C ARG A 338 -16.51 -7.78 -20.84
N GLU A 339 -15.53 -8.51 -21.34
CA GLU A 339 -15.36 -9.95 -21.09
C GLU A 339 -15.08 -10.26 -19.60
N CYS A 340 -14.33 -9.40 -18.90
CA CYS A 340 -14.03 -9.58 -17.47
C CYS A 340 -15.18 -9.19 -16.52
N GLY A 341 -16.26 -8.58 -17.02
CA GLY A 341 -17.43 -8.18 -16.22
C GLY A 341 -17.18 -6.98 -15.28
N LEU A 342 -16.14 -6.18 -15.50
CA LEU A 342 -15.68 -5.13 -14.57
C LEU A 342 -16.42 -3.78 -14.69
N GLY A 343 -17.43 -3.68 -15.55
CA GLY A 343 -18.13 -2.42 -15.87
C GLY A 343 -18.65 -1.63 -14.66
N SER A 344 -19.03 -2.30 -13.56
CA SER A 344 -19.52 -1.66 -12.32
C SER A 344 -18.43 -0.99 -11.46
N VAL A 345 -17.15 -1.12 -11.83
CA VAL A 345 -16.00 -0.57 -11.06
C VAL A 345 -15.53 0.79 -11.61
N PHE A 346 -15.86 1.09 -12.86
CA PHE A 346 -15.46 2.32 -13.54
C PHE A 346 -16.35 3.50 -13.16
N LYS A 347 -15.73 4.68 -13.00
CA LYS A 347 -16.45 5.96 -13.05
C LYS A 347 -16.00 6.72 -14.29
N GLU A 348 -16.96 6.99 -15.16
CA GLU A 348 -16.76 7.87 -16.31
C GLU A 348 -16.58 9.32 -15.84
N ARG A 349 -15.63 10.03 -16.45
CA ARG A 349 -15.49 11.48 -16.35
C ARG A 349 -15.50 12.07 -17.76
N VAL A 350 -16.66 12.59 -18.15
CA VAL A 350 -16.84 13.33 -19.39
C VAL A 350 -16.06 14.66 -19.32
N SER A 351 -15.53 15.06 -20.48
CA SER A 351 -14.76 16.28 -20.82
C SER A 351 -14.47 17.31 -19.71
N VAL A 352 -13.17 17.59 -19.50
CA VAL A 352 -12.70 18.68 -18.62
C VAL A 352 -11.81 19.64 -19.42
N PRO A 353 -12.16 20.94 -19.52
CA PRO A 353 -11.27 21.96 -20.09
C PRO A 353 -9.99 22.13 -19.26
N TRP A 354 -8.88 22.41 -19.93
CA TRP A 354 -7.54 22.40 -19.35
C TRP A 354 -7.34 23.47 -18.25
N LYS A 355 -7.29 23.06 -16.98
CA LYS A 355 -6.63 23.80 -15.88
C LYS A 355 -5.94 22.85 -14.89
N GLU A 356 -4.63 23.07 -14.74
CA GLU A 356 -3.72 22.67 -13.66
C GLU A 356 -4.04 21.41 -12.84
N PHE A 357 -3.34 20.31 -13.14
CA PHE A 357 -3.29 19.11 -12.28
C PHE A 357 -1.96 19.01 -11.54
N ASN A 358 -1.97 19.34 -10.24
CA ASN A 358 -0.80 19.30 -9.35
C ASN A 358 -1.06 18.39 -8.13
N VAL A 359 -0.21 17.38 -7.87
CA VAL A 359 -0.48 16.34 -6.86
C VAL A 359 0.81 15.57 -6.39
N LYS A 360 0.86 14.88 -5.21
CA LYS A 360 2.00 13.99 -4.68
C LYS A 360 1.57 12.67 -3.94
N GLN A 361 2.05 11.42 -4.24
CA GLN A 361 2.02 10.18 -3.34
C GLN A 361 2.40 8.76 -3.91
N HIS A 362 3.40 8.05 -3.33
CA HIS A 362 3.82 6.63 -3.61
C HIS A 362 3.56 5.60 -2.47
N GLY A 363 3.62 4.29 -2.78
CA GLY A 363 3.66 3.11 -1.87
C GLY A 363 4.06 1.84 -2.63
N PHE A 364 4.53 0.76 -1.96
CA PHE A 364 5.21 -0.38 -2.63
C PHE A 364 4.37 -1.66 -2.82
N VAL A 365 3.53 -2.09 -1.85
CA VAL A 365 2.60 -3.22 -2.07
C VAL A 365 1.51 -2.89 -3.09
N ARG A 366 1.39 -1.60 -3.44
CA ARG A 366 0.74 -1.15 -4.67
C ARG A 366 1.24 -1.89 -5.91
N ARG A 367 2.53 -2.28 -6.00
CA ARG A 367 3.16 -2.75 -7.24
C ARG A 367 2.69 -4.13 -7.70
N ILE A 368 2.83 -5.16 -6.84
CA ILE A 368 2.39 -6.54 -7.14
C ILE A 368 1.01 -6.52 -7.79
N LEU A 369 0.08 -5.78 -7.19
CA LEU A 369 -1.33 -5.90 -7.51
C LEU A 369 -1.90 -4.75 -8.33
N LEU A 370 -1.17 -3.65 -8.57
CA LEU A 370 -1.49 -2.75 -9.70
C LEU A 370 -1.05 -3.37 -11.01
N ASP A 371 0.15 -3.94 -11.05
CA ASP A 371 0.64 -4.54 -12.29
C ASP A 371 -0.22 -5.77 -12.65
N MET A 372 -0.73 -6.52 -11.66
CA MET A 372 -1.77 -7.55 -11.85
C MET A 372 -3.22 -7.03 -11.96
N LEU A 373 -3.52 -5.77 -11.61
CA LEU A 373 -4.83 -5.14 -11.89
C LEU A 373 -4.91 -4.60 -13.31
N VAL A 374 -3.79 -4.13 -13.86
CA VAL A 374 -3.64 -3.93 -15.32
C VAL A 374 -3.62 -5.28 -16.02
N LEU A 375 -3.16 -6.34 -15.33
CA LEU A 375 -3.59 -7.72 -15.56
C LEU A 375 -5.08 -7.81 -15.92
N LEU A 376 -5.94 -7.43 -14.98
CA LEU A 376 -7.40 -7.56 -15.06
C LEU A 376 -8.13 -6.56 -15.99
N THR A 377 -7.45 -5.58 -16.59
CA THR A 377 -8.06 -4.58 -17.49
C THR A 377 -7.52 -4.69 -18.90
#